data_AF-A0A124SFP1-F1
#
_entry.id   AF-A0A124SFP1-F1
#
_cell.length_a   1.000
_cell.length_b   1.000
_cell.length_c   1.000
_cell.angle_alpha   90.00
_cell.angle_beta   90.00
_cell.angle_gamma   90.00
#
_symmetry.space_group_name_H-M   'P 1'
#
loop_
_entity.id
_entity.type
_entity.pdbx_description
1 polymer ?
#
loop_
_entity_poly.entity_id
_entity_poly.type
_entity_poly.pdbx_seq_one_letter_code
_entity_poly.pdbx_strand_id
1 'polypeptide(L)'
;MVVGPFLSAVHVYCTYEEMRAAPVNTLNPQRTAMIIEDFLETGKISSPADLRYREDLLFPKRVIEGAGNVKVGRDLHKVIKPSRLEQFKEIFPDEKFVLEFGNRWTDMVLEQNASGEDALRGWLVAALASPVVENREVEMVEVAYEKMNTMMPRLLSELRAKGWHTDRFLDGTGSRYGF
;
A
#
# COMPACT_ATOMS: atom_id res chain seq x y z
N MET A 1 12.73 20.07 36.99
CA MET A 1 13.21 18.84 36.33
C MET A 1 12.90 18.92 34.84
N VAL A 2 13.86 19.33 34.01
CA VAL A 2 13.69 19.48 32.54
C VAL A 2 14.70 18.59 31.76
N VAL A 3 15.75 18.12 32.44
CA VAL A 3 16.84 17.33 31.83
C VAL A 3 16.35 15.98 31.28
N GLY A 4 15.49 15.27 32.01
CA GLY A 4 14.96 13.98 31.57
C GLY A 4 14.15 14.05 30.25
N PRO A 5 13.12 14.91 30.17
CA PRO A 5 12.39 15.13 28.92
C PRO A 5 13.26 15.60 27.75
N PHE A 6 14.23 16.49 28.01
CA PHE A 6 15.16 16.96 26.98
C PHE A 6 16.01 15.83 26.40
N LEU A 7 16.65 15.03 27.25
CA LEU A 7 17.44 13.87 26.81
C LEU A 7 16.58 12.85 26.04
N SER A 8 15.32 12.68 26.44
CA SER A 8 14.38 11.81 25.73
C SER A 8 14.08 12.33 24.32
N ALA A 9 13.87 13.64 24.15
CA ALA A 9 13.65 14.25 22.84
C ALA A 9 14.88 14.10 21.93
N VAL A 10 16.09 14.31 22.48
CA VAL A 10 17.35 14.09 21.74
C VAL A 10 17.48 12.63 21.31
N HIS A 11 17.18 11.68 22.21
CA HIS A 11 17.24 10.25 21.90
C HIS A 11 16.29 9.89 20.75
N VAL A 12 15.02 10.30 20.82
CA VAL A 12 14.04 10.06 19.74
C VAL A 12 14.50 10.66 18.42
N TYR A 13 15.06 11.86 18.43
CA TYR A 13 15.59 12.51 17.23
C TYR A 13 16.79 11.74 16.63
N CYS A 14 17.74 11.32 17.46
CA CYS A 14 18.89 10.52 16.99
C CYS A 14 18.42 9.19 16.38
N THR A 15 17.50 8.48 17.04
CA THR A 15 16.92 7.24 16.49
C THR A 15 16.16 7.48 15.19
N TYR A 16 15.42 8.58 15.09
CA TYR A 16 14.73 8.96 13.86
C TYR A 16 15.70 9.18 12.70
N GLU A 17 16.80 9.91 12.91
CA GLU A 17 17.82 10.14 11.87
C GLU A 17 18.59 8.86 11.52
N GLU A 18 18.89 8.00 12.50
CA GLU A 18 19.50 6.69 12.27
C GLU A 18 18.63 5.82 11.36
N MET A 19 17.33 5.73 11.65
CA MET A 19 16.38 4.98 10.83
C MET A 19 16.27 5.54 9.40
N ARG A 20 16.28 6.86 9.23
CA ARG A 20 16.27 7.50 7.90
C ARG A 20 17.56 7.26 7.12
N ALA A 21 18.68 7.04 7.78
CA ALA A 21 19.96 6.82 7.11
C ALA A 21 20.04 5.44 6.44
N ALA A 22 19.28 4.45 6.92
CA ALA A 22 19.25 3.08 6.40
C ALA A 22 18.15 2.89 5.35
N PRO A 23 18.47 2.84 4.03
CA PRO A 23 17.45 2.62 3.01
C PRO A 23 16.90 1.20 3.07
N VAL A 24 15.65 1.04 3.51
CA VAL A 24 14.96 -0.24 3.48
C VAL A 24 14.29 -0.40 2.12
N ASN A 25 14.59 -1.50 1.44
CA ASN A 25 14.13 -1.75 0.07
C ASN A 25 12.99 -2.78 -0.04
N THR A 26 12.46 -3.26 1.09
CA THR A 26 11.31 -4.19 1.11
C THR A 26 10.01 -3.43 1.27
N LEU A 27 9.02 -3.56 0.39
CA LEU A 27 7.77 -2.78 0.46
C LEU A 27 7.04 -2.84 1.82
N ASN A 28 6.39 -1.75 2.22
CA ASN A 28 5.43 -1.66 3.33
C ASN A 28 4.25 -0.76 2.88
N PRO A 29 3.15 -0.66 3.64
CA PRO A 29 2.00 0.15 3.25
C PRO A 29 2.34 1.59 2.83
N GLN A 30 3.17 2.28 3.60
CA GLN A 30 3.49 3.69 3.35
C GLN A 30 4.39 3.86 2.11
N ARG A 31 5.42 3.02 1.97
CA ARG A 31 6.34 3.04 0.82
C ARG A 31 5.63 2.64 -0.46
N THR A 32 4.77 1.62 -0.41
CA THR A 32 3.92 1.24 -1.54
C THR A 32 3.03 2.40 -1.95
N ALA A 33 2.37 3.07 -1.00
CA ALA A 33 1.50 4.19 -1.32
C ALA A 33 2.28 5.36 -1.97
N MET A 34 3.45 5.75 -1.43
CA MET A 34 4.28 6.80 -2.04
C MET A 34 4.78 6.43 -3.44
N ILE A 35 5.17 5.16 -3.65
CA ILE A 35 5.61 4.66 -4.96
C ILE A 35 4.47 4.73 -5.98
N ILE A 36 3.27 4.35 -5.58
CA ILE A 36 2.10 4.32 -6.46
C ILE A 36 1.67 5.74 -6.82
N GLU A 37 1.68 6.66 -5.86
CA GLU A 37 1.44 8.08 -6.11
C GLU A 37 2.47 8.65 -7.09
N ASP A 38 3.77 8.49 -6.83
CA ASP A 38 4.84 8.95 -7.73
C ASP A 38 4.67 8.39 -9.15
N PHE A 39 4.34 7.10 -9.27
CA PHE A 39 4.19 6.41 -10.54
C PHE A 39 2.97 6.90 -11.32
N LEU A 40 1.83 7.12 -10.64
CA LEU A 40 0.62 7.61 -11.28
C LEU A 40 0.73 9.08 -11.69
N GLU A 41 1.38 9.91 -10.88
CA GLU A 41 1.51 11.35 -11.16
C GLU A 41 2.61 11.64 -12.19
N THR A 42 3.76 10.98 -12.08
CA THR A 42 4.96 11.35 -12.84
C THR A 42 5.44 10.26 -13.80
N GLY A 43 4.93 9.04 -13.68
CA GLY A 43 5.42 7.89 -14.42
C GLY A 43 6.85 7.47 -14.03
N LYS A 44 7.34 7.88 -12.84
CA LYS A 44 8.67 7.56 -12.32
C LYS A 44 8.56 6.95 -10.93
N ILE A 45 9.60 6.23 -10.53
CA ILE A 45 9.69 5.58 -9.23
C ILE A 45 10.93 6.04 -8.49
N SER A 46 10.73 6.50 -7.25
CA SER A 46 11.80 6.83 -6.31
C SER A 46 12.57 5.57 -5.88
N SER A 47 13.90 5.66 -5.76
CA SER A 47 14.68 4.55 -5.18
C SER A 47 14.49 4.49 -3.65
N PRO A 48 14.86 3.38 -2.98
CA PRO A 48 14.86 3.32 -1.51
C PRO A 48 15.70 4.43 -0.87
N ALA A 49 16.79 4.85 -1.51
CA ALA A 49 17.64 5.93 -1.03
C ALA A 49 16.97 7.32 -1.13
N ASP A 50 16.17 7.53 -2.18
CA ASP A 50 15.44 8.79 -2.37
C ASP A 50 14.22 8.87 -1.43
N LEU A 51 13.56 7.73 -1.23
CA LEU A 51 12.28 7.65 -0.54
C LEU A 51 12.41 7.69 1.00
N ARG A 52 13.52 7.23 1.56
CA ARG A 52 13.77 7.17 3.03
C ARG A 52 13.55 8.50 3.76
N TYR A 53 13.78 9.62 3.10
CA TYR A 53 13.65 10.95 3.69
C TYR A 53 12.22 11.50 3.64
N ARG A 54 11.35 10.90 2.83
CA ARG A 54 9.91 11.21 2.71
C ARG A 54 9.05 10.38 3.65
N GLU A 55 9.55 9.27 4.16
CA GLU A 55 8.84 8.42 5.12
C GLU A 55 8.57 9.17 6.43
N ASP A 56 7.31 9.18 6.85
CA ASP A 56 6.88 9.64 8.18
C ASP A 56 7.02 8.50 9.19
N LEU A 57 8.15 8.47 9.89
CA LEU A 57 8.44 7.47 10.92
C LEU A 57 7.72 7.75 12.25
N LEU A 58 7.21 8.96 12.47
CA LEU A 58 6.50 9.34 13.70
C LEU A 58 5.02 8.96 13.62
N PHE A 59 4.42 9.06 12.44
CA PHE A 59 3.01 8.74 12.18
C PHE A 59 2.83 7.85 10.93
N PRO A 60 3.33 6.61 10.93
CA PRO A 60 3.40 5.74 9.74
C PRO A 60 2.04 5.23 9.22
N LYS A 61 0.94 5.50 9.94
CA LYS A 61 -0.43 5.04 9.59
C LYS A 61 -1.24 6.06 8.78
N ARG A 62 -0.62 7.16 8.35
CA ARG A 62 -1.29 8.14 7.49
C ARG A 62 -1.52 7.53 6.11
N VAL A 63 -2.75 7.67 5.62
CA VAL A 63 -3.10 7.28 4.24
C VAL A 63 -2.61 8.34 3.27
N ILE A 64 -2.37 7.95 2.02
CA ILE A 64 -1.93 8.82 0.95
C ILE A 64 -3.05 8.90 -0.08
N GLU A 65 -3.56 10.11 -0.28
CA GLU A 65 -4.75 10.36 -1.12
C GLU A 65 -4.50 10.00 -2.58
N GLY A 66 -3.34 10.37 -3.14
CA GLY A 66 -2.94 10.03 -4.51
C GLY A 66 -2.74 8.53 -4.76
N ALA A 67 -2.78 7.70 -3.70
CA ALA A 67 -2.62 6.25 -3.76
C ALA A 67 -3.86 5.49 -3.28
N GLY A 68 -5.05 6.07 -3.45
CA GLY A 68 -6.33 5.40 -3.19
C GLY A 68 -6.71 5.24 -1.72
N ASN A 69 -6.05 6.00 -0.84
CA ASN A 69 -6.28 5.99 0.60
C ASN A 69 -6.33 4.58 1.21
N VAL A 70 -5.40 3.69 0.84
CA VAL A 70 -5.47 2.29 1.25
C VAL A 70 -5.01 2.08 2.69
N LYS A 71 -5.74 1.23 3.43
CA LYS A 71 -5.35 0.69 4.73
C LYS A 71 -5.25 -0.83 4.67
N VAL A 72 -4.17 -1.38 5.23
CA VAL A 72 -3.95 -2.82 5.30
C VAL A 72 -4.02 -3.31 6.73
N GLY A 73 -4.45 -4.57 6.89
CA GLY A 73 -4.20 -5.34 8.10
C GLY A 73 -5.40 -5.50 9.02
N ARG A 74 -6.60 -5.16 8.57
CA ARG A 74 -7.85 -5.47 9.27
C ARG A 74 -8.30 -6.90 8.94
N ASP A 75 -8.94 -7.57 9.90
CA ASP A 75 -9.48 -8.90 9.71
C ASP A 75 -10.54 -8.92 8.59
N LEU A 76 -10.50 -9.93 7.72
CA LEU A 76 -11.41 -10.08 6.58
C LEU A 76 -12.89 -9.94 6.97
N HIS A 77 -13.31 -10.63 8.04
CA HIS A 77 -14.70 -10.61 8.52
C HIS A 77 -15.18 -9.25 9.05
N LYS A 78 -14.26 -8.31 9.32
CA LYS A 78 -14.57 -6.92 9.72
C LYS A 78 -14.58 -5.95 8.54
N VAL A 79 -14.08 -6.38 7.38
CA VAL A 79 -13.90 -5.56 6.18
C VAL A 79 -14.98 -5.85 5.16
N ILE A 80 -15.19 -7.13 4.82
CA ILE A 80 -16.06 -7.52 3.71
C ILE A 80 -17.10 -8.56 4.14
N LYS A 81 -18.30 -8.48 3.57
CA LYS A 81 -19.35 -9.50 3.72
C LYS A 81 -19.07 -10.69 2.82
N PRO A 82 -19.43 -11.93 3.21
CA PRO A 82 -19.21 -13.12 2.39
C PRO A 82 -19.72 -13.00 0.95
N SER A 83 -20.93 -12.47 0.74
CA SER A 83 -21.52 -12.30 -0.60
C SER A 83 -20.73 -11.34 -1.50
N ARG A 84 -20.09 -10.31 -0.92
CA ARG A 84 -19.27 -9.36 -1.66
C ARG A 84 -17.88 -9.93 -1.95
N LEU A 85 -17.37 -10.77 -1.05
CA LEU A 85 -16.14 -11.53 -1.27
C LEU A 85 -16.30 -12.52 -2.44
N GLU A 86 -17.43 -13.21 -2.55
CA GLU A 86 -17.74 -14.08 -3.68
C GLU A 86 -17.73 -13.31 -5.01
N GLN A 87 -18.44 -12.16 -5.08
CA GLN A 87 -18.41 -11.28 -6.24
C GLN A 87 -16.98 -10.81 -6.58
N PHE A 88 -16.19 -10.43 -5.58
CA PHE A 88 -14.81 -10.02 -5.80
C PHE A 88 -13.96 -11.15 -6.40
N LYS A 89 -14.16 -12.39 -5.96
CA LYS A 89 -13.47 -13.57 -6.52
C LYS A 89 -13.96 -13.95 -7.93
N GLU A 90 -15.19 -13.60 -8.30
CA GLU A 90 -15.66 -13.74 -9.69
C GLU A 90 -14.94 -12.76 -10.63
N ILE A 91 -14.71 -11.52 -10.16
CA ILE A 91 -14.04 -10.48 -10.95
C ILE A 91 -12.51 -10.68 -10.96
N PHE A 92 -11.95 -11.11 -9.82
CA PHE A 92 -10.50 -11.23 -9.59
C PHE A 92 -10.12 -12.63 -9.08
N PRO A 93 -10.25 -13.67 -9.92
CA PRO A 93 -10.07 -15.05 -9.46
C PRO A 93 -8.64 -15.34 -8.99
N ASP A 94 -7.64 -14.76 -9.64
CA ASP A 94 -6.22 -15.03 -9.40
C ASP A 94 -5.58 -14.08 -8.37
N GLU A 95 -6.31 -13.05 -7.94
CA GLU A 95 -5.74 -12.02 -7.06
C GLU A 95 -5.78 -12.43 -5.59
N LYS A 96 -4.65 -12.16 -4.93
CA LYS A 96 -4.39 -12.48 -3.52
C LYS A 96 -4.67 -11.32 -2.57
N PHE A 97 -5.46 -10.36 -3.03
CA PHE A 97 -5.92 -9.24 -2.24
C PHE A 97 -7.44 -9.10 -2.37
N VAL A 98 -8.06 -8.42 -1.42
CA VAL A 98 -9.48 -8.04 -1.44
C VAL A 98 -9.55 -6.56 -1.10
N LEU A 99 -10.38 -5.82 -1.83
CA LEU A 99 -10.62 -4.39 -1.60
C LEU A 99 -12.05 -4.15 -1.16
N GLU A 100 -12.22 -3.34 -0.12
CA GLU A 100 -13.49 -2.73 0.26
C GLU A 100 -13.35 -1.21 0.23
N PHE A 101 -14.07 -0.58 -0.71
CA PHE A 101 -14.07 0.86 -0.89
C PHE A 101 -15.00 1.51 0.13
N GLY A 102 -14.43 2.23 1.11
CA GLY A 102 -15.18 3.00 2.09
C GLY A 102 -15.14 4.50 1.79
N ASN A 103 -16.00 5.27 2.47
CA ASN A 103 -16.12 6.73 2.24
C ASN A 103 -14.85 7.54 2.57
N ARG A 104 -13.92 6.99 3.37
CA ARG A 104 -12.71 7.69 3.82
C ARG A 104 -11.40 7.01 3.41
N TRP A 105 -11.46 5.71 3.16
CA TRP A 105 -10.29 4.90 2.84
C TRP A 105 -10.76 3.60 2.18
N THR A 106 -9.84 2.95 1.47
CA THR A 106 -10.05 1.62 0.92
C THR A 106 -9.39 0.61 1.86
N ASP A 107 -10.16 -0.30 2.44
CA ASP A 107 -9.58 -1.38 3.22
C ASP A 107 -9.07 -2.46 2.26
N MET A 108 -7.81 -2.87 2.41
CA MET A 108 -7.21 -3.97 1.67
C MET A 108 -6.80 -5.10 2.61
N VAL A 109 -7.24 -6.32 2.29
CA VAL A 109 -6.88 -7.54 3.02
C VAL A 109 -6.11 -8.46 2.10
N LEU A 110 -4.98 -8.96 2.56
CA LEU A 110 -4.08 -9.82 1.77
C LEU A 110 -4.24 -11.29 2.17
N GLU A 111 -4.11 -12.20 1.21
CA GLU A 111 -3.99 -13.63 1.50
C GLU A 111 -2.68 -13.93 2.24
N GLN A 112 -2.66 -15.03 3.00
CA GLN A 112 -1.48 -15.45 3.77
C GLN A 112 -0.20 -15.53 2.91
N ASN A 113 -0.32 -16.03 1.68
CA ASN A 113 0.80 -16.20 0.74
C ASN A 113 0.94 -15.04 -0.27
N ALA A 114 0.31 -13.89 -0.02
CA ALA A 114 0.45 -12.70 -0.86
C ALA A 114 1.88 -12.13 -0.78
N SER A 115 2.43 -11.79 -1.93
CA SER A 115 3.72 -11.14 -2.15
C SER A 115 3.59 -9.60 -2.14
N GLY A 116 4.72 -8.90 -2.30
CA GLY A 116 4.70 -7.45 -2.55
C GLY A 116 4.06 -7.07 -3.87
N GLU A 117 4.10 -7.95 -4.88
CA GLU A 117 3.45 -7.72 -6.17
C GLU A 117 1.94 -7.76 -6.03
N ASP A 118 1.41 -8.71 -5.26
CA ASP A 118 -0.02 -8.79 -4.96
C ASP A 118 -0.50 -7.54 -4.22
N ALA A 119 0.30 -7.03 -3.27
CA ALA A 119 0.01 -5.76 -2.60
C ALA A 119 0.04 -4.56 -3.55
N LEU A 120 1.03 -4.48 -4.45
CA LEU A 120 1.12 -3.42 -5.46
C LEU A 120 -0.08 -3.43 -6.41
N ARG A 121 -0.52 -4.61 -6.86
CA ARG A 121 -1.71 -4.78 -7.69
C ARG A 121 -2.94 -4.20 -7.00
N GLY A 122 -3.18 -4.60 -5.74
CA GLY A 122 -4.31 -4.09 -4.96
C GLY A 122 -4.26 -2.58 -4.74
N TRP A 123 -3.09 -2.02 -4.47
CA TRP A 123 -2.93 -0.57 -4.35
C TRP A 123 -3.21 0.16 -5.67
N LEU A 124 -2.75 -0.39 -6.80
CA LEU A 124 -2.95 0.24 -8.09
C LEU A 124 -4.43 0.21 -8.50
N VAL A 125 -5.14 -0.90 -8.27
CA VAL A 125 -6.59 -0.98 -8.46
C VAL A 125 -7.30 0.05 -7.57
N ALA A 126 -6.93 0.11 -6.28
CA ALA A 126 -7.54 1.06 -5.35
C ALA A 126 -7.33 2.52 -5.78
N ALA A 127 -6.11 2.89 -6.17
CA ALA A 127 -5.77 4.23 -6.63
C ALA A 127 -6.51 4.61 -7.93
N LEU A 128 -6.60 3.68 -8.88
CA LEU A 128 -7.29 3.90 -10.15
C LEU A 128 -8.82 3.97 -10.02
N ALA A 129 -9.39 3.33 -9.00
CA ALA A 129 -10.82 3.36 -8.68
C ALA A 129 -11.22 4.55 -7.77
N SER A 130 -10.27 5.15 -7.04
CA SER A 130 -10.52 6.16 -6.00
C SER A 130 -11.16 7.50 -6.42
N PRO A 131 -11.05 8.02 -7.66
CA PRO A 131 -11.59 9.35 -7.96
C PRO A 131 -13.10 9.40 -8.26
N VAL A 132 -13.84 8.28 -8.21
CA VAL A 132 -15.24 8.23 -8.71
C VAL A 132 -16.14 7.37 -7.81
N VAL A 133 -16.41 7.80 -6.59
CA VAL A 133 -17.39 7.11 -5.73
C VAL A 133 -18.66 7.95 -5.59
N GLU A 134 -19.45 7.97 -6.66
CA GLU A 134 -20.92 7.94 -6.56
C GLU A 134 -21.46 6.96 -7.62
N ASN A 135 -21.96 5.82 -7.16
CA ASN A 135 -22.92 4.92 -7.85
C ASN A 135 -22.48 4.01 -9.02
N ARG A 136 -21.18 3.72 -9.24
CA ARG A 136 -20.75 2.69 -10.25
C ARG A 136 -19.58 1.81 -9.79
N GLU A 137 -19.63 1.30 -8.56
CA GLU A 137 -18.48 0.61 -7.94
C GLU A 137 -17.96 -0.60 -8.73
N VAL A 138 -18.82 -1.44 -9.29
CA VAL A 138 -18.40 -2.71 -9.94
C VAL A 138 -17.71 -2.46 -11.30
N GLU A 139 -18.37 -1.75 -12.22
CA GLU A 139 -17.81 -1.43 -13.55
C GLU A 139 -16.50 -0.64 -13.44
N MET A 140 -16.38 0.26 -12.45
CA MET A 140 -15.18 1.05 -12.24
C MET A 140 -14.01 0.21 -11.74
N VAL A 141 -14.28 -0.80 -10.91
CA VAL A 141 -13.28 -1.69 -10.34
C VAL A 141 -12.74 -2.67 -11.39
N GLU A 142 -13.58 -3.14 -12.32
CA GLU A 142 -13.15 -3.88 -13.51
C GLU A 142 -12.24 -3.04 -14.43
N VAL A 143 -12.65 -1.80 -14.75
CA VAL A 143 -11.83 -0.89 -15.58
C VAL A 143 -10.49 -0.56 -14.90
N ALA A 144 -10.49 -0.37 -13.58
CA ALA A 144 -9.28 -0.14 -12.80
C ALA A 144 -8.34 -1.36 -12.83
N TYR A 145 -8.91 -2.57 -12.79
CA TYR A 145 -8.15 -3.82 -12.89
C TYR A 145 -7.49 -4.02 -14.25
N GLU A 146 -8.21 -3.78 -15.35
CA GLU A 146 -7.62 -3.86 -16.70
C GLU A 146 -6.47 -2.86 -16.90
N LYS A 147 -6.64 -1.63 -16.40
CA LYS A 147 -5.57 -0.63 -16.38
C LYS A 147 -4.39 -1.08 -15.52
N MET A 148 -4.65 -1.64 -14.34
CA MET A 148 -3.62 -2.19 -13.46
C MET A 148 -2.81 -3.26 -14.20
N ASN A 149 -3.46 -4.22 -14.86
CA ASN A 149 -2.79 -5.29 -15.61
C ASN A 149 -1.88 -4.74 -16.72
N THR A 150 -2.30 -3.66 -17.38
CA THR A 150 -1.51 -2.99 -18.42
C THR A 150 -0.28 -2.27 -17.82
N MET A 151 -0.42 -1.68 -16.64
CA MET A 151 0.63 -0.87 -15.99
C MET A 151 1.63 -1.72 -15.18
N MET A 152 1.20 -2.87 -14.67
CA MET A 152 1.96 -3.69 -13.73
C MET A 152 3.34 -4.13 -14.25
N PRO A 153 3.51 -4.60 -15.51
CA PRO A 153 4.82 -5.00 -16.02
C PRO A 153 5.84 -3.85 -16.01
N ARG A 154 5.40 -2.64 -16.36
CA ARG A 154 6.25 -1.44 -16.34
C ARG A 154 6.61 -1.06 -14.91
N LEU A 155 5.62 -1.03 -14.02
CA LEU A 155 5.83 -0.72 -12.60
C LEU A 155 6.85 -1.66 -11.97
N LEU A 156 6.70 -2.98 -12.16
CA LEU A 156 7.60 -3.99 -11.62
C LEU A 156 9.02 -3.87 -12.19
N SER A 157 9.14 -3.62 -13.50
CA SER A 157 10.43 -3.42 -14.15
C SER A 157 11.18 -2.22 -13.56
N GLU A 158 10.49 -1.09 -13.42
CA GLU A 158 11.07 0.12 -12.83
C GLU A 158 11.42 -0.07 -11.35
N LEU A 159 10.56 -0.73 -10.56
CA LEU A 159 10.83 -1.04 -9.15
C LEU A 159 12.10 -1.87 -8.96
N ARG A 160 12.21 -2.97 -9.71
CA ARG A 160 13.38 -3.85 -9.65
C ARG A 160 14.64 -3.14 -10.12
N ALA A 161 14.54 -2.34 -11.19
CA ALA A 161 15.66 -1.52 -11.67
C ALA A 161 16.13 -0.48 -10.64
N LYS A 162 15.23 0.01 -9.78
CA LYS A 162 15.53 0.91 -8.66
C LYS A 162 15.96 0.20 -7.37
N GLY A 163 16.02 -1.13 -7.36
CA GLY A 163 16.52 -1.94 -6.24
C GLY A 163 15.46 -2.32 -5.20
N TRP A 164 14.17 -2.21 -5.51
CA TRP A 164 13.08 -2.64 -4.64
C TRP A 164 12.90 -4.17 -4.68
N HIS A 165 12.67 -4.77 -3.50
CA HIS A 165 12.21 -6.16 -3.38
C HIS A 165 10.68 -6.20 -3.51
N THR A 166 10.21 -6.78 -4.60
CA THR A 166 8.79 -6.92 -4.92
C THR A 166 8.20 -8.26 -4.47
N ASP A 167 9.04 -9.24 -4.15
CA ASP A 167 8.64 -10.56 -3.65
C ASP A 167 8.12 -10.53 -2.21
N ARG A 168 8.44 -9.47 -1.46
CA ARG A 168 8.14 -9.35 -0.02
C ARG A 168 7.33 -8.10 0.29
N PHE A 169 6.45 -8.23 1.27
CA PHE A 169 5.65 -7.13 1.79
C PHE A 169 5.64 -7.15 3.31
N LEU A 170 6.04 -6.04 3.92
CA LEU A 170 6.01 -5.80 5.36
C LEU A 170 4.71 -5.08 5.72
N ASP A 171 3.65 -5.85 5.93
CA ASP A 171 2.37 -5.37 6.47
C ASP A 171 2.42 -5.07 7.98
N GLY A 172 3.51 -5.46 8.66
CA GLY A 172 3.82 -5.17 10.06
C GLY A 172 3.03 -6.02 11.05
N THR A 173 1.73 -5.75 11.17
CA THR A 173 0.81 -6.45 12.08
C THR A 173 -0.36 -7.13 11.34
N GLY A 174 -0.42 -6.98 10.02
CA GLY A 174 -1.66 -7.11 9.27
C GLY A 174 -2.27 -8.50 9.33
N SER A 175 -3.56 -8.56 9.68
CA SER A 175 -4.32 -9.80 9.53
C SER A 175 -4.37 -10.17 8.05
N ARG A 176 -3.77 -11.32 7.73
CA ARG A 176 -3.94 -11.98 6.44
C ARG A 176 -5.04 -13.02 6.54
N TYR A 177 -5.73 -13.28 5.43
CA TYR A 177 -6.74 -14.32 5.37
C TYR A 177 -6.24 -15.56 4.65
N GLY A 178 -6.82 -16.70 4.98
CA GLY A 178 -6.60 -17.98 4.31
C GLY A 178 -7.91 -18.75 4.33
N PHE A 179 -8.08 -19.63 3.35
CA PHE A 179 -9.19 -20.57 3.28
C PHE A 179 -8.80 -21.92 3.89
#